data_AF-A0A840AK06-F1
#
_entry.id   AF-A0A840AK06-F1
#
_cell.length_a   1.000
_cell.length_b   1.000
_cell.length_c   1.000
_cell.angle_alpha   90.00
_cell.angle_beta   90.00
_cell.angle_gamma   90.00
#
_symmetry.space_group_name_H-M   'P 1'
#
loop_
_entity.id
_entity.type
_entity.pdbx_description
1 polymer ?
#
loop_
_entity_poly.entity_id
_entity_poly.type
_entity_poly.pdbx_seq_one_letter_code
_entity_poly.pdbx_strand_id
1 'polypeptide(L)'
;MATDLQALADFLPVFRQPGFQAGTWAGGAETEPGVIQMPYVSYDPVVDSFRKVAYEHGWVKKDFAWSAWMQSDEARSLRAGTAIRSATSDQLGQLLTVCIRQDRFVEGVLMGAFESGLILRIVERAAVLAAAA
;
A
#
# COMPACT_ATOMS: atom_id res chain seq x y z
N MET A 1 -16.40 8.61 6.12
CA MET A 1 -16.32 9.04 4.70
C MET A 1 -15.28 10.14 4.49
N ALA A 2 -15.44 11.36 5.03
CA ALA A 2 -14.39 12.39 4.95
C ALA A 2 -13.20 12.14 5.89
N THR A 3 -13.47 11.79 7.16
CA THR A 3 -12.44 11.49 8.17
C THR A 3 -11.54 10.32 7.78
N ASP A 4 -12.10 9.30 7.12
CA ASP A 4 -11.32 8.13 6.69
C ASP A 4 -10.36 8.46 5.54
N LEU A 5 -10.80 9.34 4.62
CA LEU A 5 -9.96 9.85 3.53
C LEU A 5 -8.85 10.72 4.09
N GLN A 6 -9.17 11.57 5.08
CA GLN A 6 -8.18 12.38 5.78
C GLN A 6 -7.14 11.50 6.50
N ALA A 7 -7.56 10.42 7.15
CA ALA A 7 -6.64 9.50 7.84
C ALA A 7 -5.60 8.87 6.89
N LEU A 8 -5.94 8.62 5.61
CA LEU A 8 -4.94 8.24 4.60
C LEU A 8 -4.09 9.43 4.14
N ALA A 9 -4.73 10.59 3.94
CA ALA A 9 -4.07 11.80 3.48
C ALA A 9 -3.01 12.31 4.47
N ASP A 10 -3.16 12.06 5.76
CA ASP A 10 -2.23 12.48 6.81
C ASP A 10 -0.83 11.85 6.66
N PHE A 11 -0.69 10.75 5.92
CA PHE A 11 0.61 10.14 5.59
C PHE A 11 1.32 10.82 4.41
N LEU A 12 0.61 11.62 3.60
CA LEU A 12 1.15 12.26 2.40
C LEU A 12 2.41 13.10 2.66
N PRO A 13 2.49 13.93 3.73
CA PRO A 13 3.69 14.73 3.99
C PRO A 13 4.95 13.89 4.20
N VAL A 14 4.83 12.69 4.79
CA VAL A 14 5.96 11.78 5.01
C VAL A 14 6.30 11.03 3.72
N PHE A 15 5.31 10.44 3.05
CA PHE A 15 5.55 9.64 1.84
C PHE A 15 6.06 10.45 0.65
N ARG A 16 5.84 11.77 0.64
CA ARG A 16 6.36 12.67 -0.38
C ARG A 16 7.80 13.14 -0.12
N GLN A 17 8.36 12.89 1.08
CA GLN A 17 9.71 13.36 1.39
C GLN A 17 10.73 12.76 0.42
N PRO A 18 11.61 13.59 -0.18
CA PRO A 18 12.70 13.08 -1.00
C PRO A 18 13.56 12.09 -0.19
N GLY A 19 13.76 10.90 -0.75
CA GLY A 19 14.56 9.85 -0.08
C GLY A 19 13.79 9.06 0.98
N PHE A 20 12.47 9.23 1.13
CA PHE A 20 11.67 8.33 1.95
C PHE A 20 11.82 6.88 1.45
N GLN A 21 12.11 5.96 2.38
CA GLN A 21 12.19 4.53 2.13
C GLN A 21 11.14 3.81 2.97
N ALA A 22 10.30 3.00 2.32
CA ALA A 22 9.23 2.28 3.01
C ALA A 22 9.75 1.15 3.92
N GLY A 23 10.97 0.68 3.66
CA GLY A 23 11.60 -0.40 4.41
C GLY A 23 12.92 -0.80 3.77
N THR A 24 13.55 -1.81 4.35
CA THR A 24 14.80 -2.40 3.85
C THR A 24 14.71 -3.92 3.85
N TRP A 25 15.36 -4.55 2.87
CA TRP A 25 15.53 -6.00 2.87
C TRP A 25 16.52 -6.41 3.96
N ALA A 26 16.16 -7.42 4.73
CA ALA A 26 16.95 -8.03 5.78
C ALA A 26 16.93 -9.57 5.65
N GLY A 27 17.75 -10.27 6.42
CA GLY A 27 17.93 -11.72 6.28
C GLY A 27 18.71 -12.09 5.01
N GLY A 28 18.50 -13.32 4.51
CA GLY A 28 19.19 -13.86 3.34
C GLY A 28 20.62 -14.33 3.60
N ALA A 29 21.14 -14.11 4.80
CA ALA A 29 22.43 -14.59 5.25
C ALA A 29 22.32 -15.97 5.92
N GLU A 30 23.42 -16.71 5.87
CA GLU A 30 23.62 -17.88 6.71
C GLU A 30 23.82 -17.44 8.17
N THR A 31 23.05 -18.01 9.08
CA THR A 31 23.07 -17.68 10.52
C THR A 31 23.81 -18.72 11.35
N GLU A 32 23.78 -19.97 10.89
CA GLU A 32 24.54 -21.11 11.40
C GLU A 32 24.90 -22.01 10.21
N PRO A 33 25.90 -22.91 10.32
CA PRO A 33 26.26 -23.82 9.23
C PRO A 33 25.07 -24.61 8.68
N GLY A 34 24.71 -24.36 7.42
CA GLY A 34 23.57 -24.95 6.73
C GLY A 34 22.21 -24.30 7.01
N VAL A 35 22.16 -23.23 7.81
CA VAL A 35 20.92 -22.52 8.19
C VAL A 35 20.89 -21.13 7.58
N ILE A 36 20.08 -20.96 6.54
CA ILE A 36 19.85 -19.66 5.89
C ILE A 36 18.58 -19.03 6.45
N GLN A 37 18.69 -17.79 6.92
CA GLN A 37 17.51 -16.99 7.25
C GLN A 37 16.85 -16.52 5.95
N MET A 38 15.55 -16.78 5.77
CA MET A 38 14.83 -16.29 4.61
C MET A 38 14.83 -14.74 4.57
N PRO A 39 15.07 -14.12 3.41
CA PRO A 39 14.95 -12.67 3.27
C PRO A 39 13.55 -12.18 3.62
N TYR A 40 13.47 -11.02 4.26
CA TYR A 40 12.22 -10.36 4.63
C TYR A 40 12.37 -8.85 4.53
N VAL A 41 11.24 -8.14 4.41
CA VAL A 41 11.25 -6.67 4.46
C VAL A 41 11.04 -6.21 5.89
N SER A 42 11.99 -5.42 6.40
CA SER A 42 11.81 -4.63 7.61
C SER A 42 11.22 -3.28 7.23
N TYR A 43 9.90 -3.13 7.39
CA TYR A 43 9.19 -1.89 7.09
C TYR A 43 9.53 -0.77 8.09
N ASP A 44 9.48 0.48 7.63
CA ASP A 44 9.59 1.65 8.49
C ASP A 44 8.35 1.75 9.41
N PRO A 45 8.50 2.17 10.69
CA PRO A 45 7.37 2.33 11.61
C PRO A 45 6.19 3.15 11.07
N VAL A 46 6.44 4.11 10.16
CA VAL A 46 5.35 4.87 9.53
C VAL A 46 4.53 4.01 8.57
N VAL A 47 5.14 3.03 7.90
CA VAL A 47 4.44 2.10 7.01
C VAL A 47 3.58 1.12 7.80
N ASP A 48 4.06 0.65 8.96
CA ASP A 48 3.24 -0.17 9.86
C ASP A 48 2.05 0.62 10.41
N SER A 49 2.27 1.90 10.77
CA SER A 49 1.19 2.81 11.18
C SER A 49 0.17 3.02 10.07
N PHE A 50 0.62 3.18 8.83
CA PHE A 50 -0.24 3.25 7.65
C PHE A 50 -1.07 1.98 7.43
N ARG A 51 -0.45 0.79 7.53
CA ARG A 51 -1.18 -0.50 7.43
C ARG A 51 -2.25 -0.60 8.51
N LYS A 52 -1.91 -0.21 9.75
CA LYS A 52 -2.85 -0.21 10.88
C LYS A 52 -4.04 0.71 10.60
N VAL A 53 -3.81 1.95 10.19
CA VAL A 53 -4.87 2.89 9.81
C VAL A 53 -5.73 2.34 8.66
N ALA A 54 -5.11 1.72 7.65
CA ALA A 54 -5.85 1.11 6.56
C ALA A 54 -6.78 -0.04 7.03
N TYR A 55 -6.39 -0.81 8.04
CA TYR A 55 -7.27 -1.82 8.65
C TYR A 55 -8.35 -1.19 9.53
N GLU A 56 -7.99 -0.28 10.41
CA GLU A 56 -8.90 0.33 11.40
C GLU A 56 -10.00 1.17 10.74
N HIS A 57 -9.69 1.86 9.65
CA HIS A 57 -10.65 2.67 8.89
C HIS A 57 -11.35 1.89 7.77
N GLY A 58 -11.19 0.57 7.70
CA GLY A 58 -11.91 -0.28 6.75
C GLY A 58 -11.48 -0.14 5.28
N TRP A 59 -10.31 0.45 5.02
CA TRP A 59 -9.74 0.54 3.67
C TRP A 59 -9.35 -0.84 3.14
N VAL A 60 -8.89 -1.74 4.01
CA VAL A 60 -8.68 -3.14 3.66
C VAL A 60 -10.01 -3.89 3.72
N LYS A 61 -10.56 -4.19 2.56
CA LYS A 61 -11.86 -4.85 2.38
C LYS A 61 -11.79 -6.32 2.81
N LYS A 62 -12.71 -6.72 3.69
CA LYS A 62 -12.85 -8.11 4.19
C LYS A 62 -13.48 -9.02 3.14
N ASP A 63 -14.67 -8.66 2.67
CA ASP A 63 -15.51 -9.47 1.76
C ASP A 63 -15.35 -9.04 0.29
N PHE A 64 -14.11 -9.05 -0.18
CA PHE A 64 -13.75 -8.64 -1.54
C PHE A 64 -12.85 -9.69 -2.18
N ALA A 65 -13.24 -10.17 -3.38
CA ALA A 65 -12.50 -11.14 -4.17
C ALA A 65 -11.25 -10.51 -4.84
N TRP A 66 -10.35 -9.97 -4.01
CA TRP A 66 -9.20 -9.16 -4.43
C TRP A 66 -8.26 -9.90 -5.39
N SER A 67 -8.09 -11.21 -5.23
CA SER A 67 -7.21 -12.03 -6.09
C SER A 67 -7.74 -12.16 -7.51
N ALA A 68 -9.07 -12.23 -7.68
CA ALA A 68 -9.69 -12.19 -8.99
C ALA A 68 -9.69 -10.76 -9.55
N TRP A 69 -10.05 -9.77 -8.73
CA TRP A 69 -10.13 -8.38 -9.17
C TRP A 69 -8.77 -7.81 -9.60
N MET A 70 -7.66 -8.17 -8.94
CA MET A 70 -6.32 -7.67 -9.32
C MET A 70 -5.90 -8.09 -10.74
N GLN A 71 -6.56 -9.11 -11.30
CA GLN A 71 -6.39 -9.61 -12.67
C GLN A 71 -7.36 -8.95 -13.67
N SER A 72 -8.17 -7.97 -13.26
CA SER A 72 -9.04 -7.20 -14.15
C SER A 72 -8.27 -6.07 -14.85
N ASP A 73 -8.82 -5.62 -15.98
CA ASP A 73 -8.27 -4.46 -16.70
C ASP A 73 -8.43 -3.16 -15.92
N GLU A 74 -9.48 -3.04 -15.10
CA GLU A 74 -9.66 -1.94 -14.16
C GLU A 74 -8.48 -1.87 -13.18
N ALA A 75 -8.15 -2.98 -12.51
CA ALA A 75 -7.05 -3.03 -11.56
C ALA A 75 -5.69 -2.77 -12.23
N ARG A 76 -5.48 -3.25 -13.46
CA ARG A 76 -4.26 -2.96 -14.23
C ARG A 76 -4.16 -1.47 -14.56
N SER A 77 -5.25 -0.88 -15.07
CA SER A 77 -5.33 0.54 -15.44
C SER A 77 -5.07 1.46 -14.24
N LEU A 78 -5.72 1.16 -13.10
CA LEU A 78 -5.54 1.90 -11.85
C LEU A 78 -4.09 1.83 -11.32
N ARG A 79 -3.44 0.66 -11.41
CA ARG A 79 -2.05 0.48 -10.93
C ARG A 79 -1.02 1.14 -11.84
N ALA A 80 -1.14 0.96 -13.16
CA ALA A 80 -0.11 1.31 -14.13
C ALA A 80 -0.22 2.74 -14.70
N GLY A 81 -1.39 3.39 -14.58
CA GLY A 81 -1.68 4.61 -15.35
C GLY A 81 -2.10 5.83 -14.52
N THR A 82 -2.62 6.81 -15.24
CA THR A 82 -3.21 8.05 -14.71
C THR A 82 -4.64 7.87 -14.21
N ALA A 83 -5.26 6.71 -14.45
CA ALA A 83 -6.64 6.40 -14.06
C ALA A 83 -6.89 6.60 -12.56
N ILE A 84 -5.88 6.33 -11.73
CA ILE A 84 -5.95 6.55 -10.28
C ILE A 84 -6.28 8.00 -9.89
N ARG A 85 -5.94 8.98 -10.73
CA ARG A 85 -6.25 10.40 -10.47
C ARG A 85 -7.76 10.69 -10.41
N SER A 86 -8.55 9.85 -11.06
CA SER A 86 -10.02 9.95 -11.06
C SER A 86 -10.67 8.85 -10.22
N ALA A 87 -9.88 8.01 -9.53
CA ALA A 87 -10.41 6.89 -8.78
C ALA A 87 -11.38 7.33 -7.68
N THR A 88 -12.38 6.49 -7.41
CA THR A 88 -13.28 6.65 -6.26
C THR A 88 -12.62 6.17 -4.97
N SER A 89 -13.17 6.54 -3.82
CA SER A 89 -12.73 5.98 -2.53
C SER A 89 -12.82 4.45 -2.51
N ASP A 90 -13.86 3.88 -3.13
CA ASP A 90 -14.00 2.42 -3.22
C ASP A 90 -12.81 1.76 -3.94
N GLN A 91 -12.43 2.31 -5.09
CA GLN A 91 -11.29 1.85 -5.89
C GLN A 91 -9.96 2.02 -5.14
N LEU A 92 -9.78 3.09 -4.36
CA LEU A 92 -8.61 3.22 -3.48
C LEU A 92 -8.56 2.09 -2.44
N GLY A 93 -9.70 1.77 -1.81
CA GLY A 93 -9.80 0.64 -0.89
C GLY A 93 -9.50 -0.70 -1.56
N GLN A 94 -9.95 -0.92 -2.81
CA GLN A 94 -9.62 -2.12 -3.57
C GLN A 94 -8.11 -2.24 -3.83
N LEU A 95 -7.46 -1.15 -4.26
CA LEU A 95 -6.01 -1.12 -4.47
C LEU A 95 -5.23 -1.39 -3.18
N LEU A 96 -5.58 -0.71 -2.08
CA LEU A 96 -4.97 -0.94 -0.77
C LEU A 96 -5.15 -2.37 -0.30
N THR A 97 -6.33 -2.94 -0.54
CA THR A 97 -6.61 -4.34 -0.22
C THR A 97 -5.66 -5.27 -0.96
N VAL A 98 -5.42 -5.04 -2.26
CA VAL A 98 -4.47 -5.82 -3.05
C VAL A 98 -3.05 -5.66 -2.49
N CYS A 99 -2.55 -4.43 -2.35
CA CYS A 99 -1.18 -4.18 -1.90
C CYS A 99 -0.90 -4.79 -0.51
N ILE A 100 -1.79 -4.57 0.47
CA ILE A 100 -1.56 -4.98 1.85
C ILE A 100 -1.80 -6.48 2.04
N ARG A 101 -2.81 -7.07 1.39
CA ARG A 101 -3.09 -8.52 1.54
C ARG A 101 -2.11 -9.37 0.75
N GLN A 102 -1.70 -8.94 -0.44
CA GLN A 102 -0.77 -9.71 -1.28
C GLN A 102 0.61 -9.83 -0.62
N ASP A 103 1.05 -8.79 0.09
CA ASP A 103 2.30 -8.77 0.85
C ASP A 103 2.40 -9.88 1.92
N ARG A 104 1.25 -10.39 2.41
CA ARG A 104 1.21 -11.53 3.35
C ARG A 104 1.55 -12.87 2.69
N PHE A 105 1.54 -12.94 1.36
CA PHE A 105 1.79 -14.14 0.57
C PHE A 105 3.05 -14.02 -0.28
N VAL A 106 3.43 -12.81 -0.63
CA VAL A 106 4.59 -12.51 -1.47
C VAL A 106 5.34 -11.36 -0.81
N GLU A 107 6.44 -11.70 -0.15
CA GLU A 107 7.27 -10.76 0.58
C GLU A 107 7.74 -9.60 -0.31
N GLY A 108 7.70 -8.39 0.22
CA GLY A 108 8.10 -7.17 -0.48
C GLY A 108 7.13 -6.65 -1.55
N VAL A 109 5.93 -7.22 -1.70
CA VAL A 109 4.92 -6.64 -2.63
C VAL A 109 4.50 -5.25 -2.19
N LEU A 110 4.30 -5.01 -0.89
CA LEU A 110 3.93 -3.68 -0.41
C LEU A 110 5.11 -2.71 -0.58
N MET A 111 6.35 -3.15 -0.31
CA MET A 111 7.56 -2.38 -0.60
C MET A 111 7.63 -1.97 -2.07
N GLY A 112 7.42 -2.89 -3.01
CA GLY A 112 7.37 -2.57 -4.45
C GLY A 112 6.24 -1.60 -4.83
N ALA A 113 5.10 -1.64 -4.11
CA ALA A 113 4.02 -0.67 -4.30
C ALA A 113 4.41 0.75 -3.81
N PHE A 114 5.24 0.87 -2.78
CA PHE A 114 5.84 2.15 -2.39
C PHE A 114 6.87 2.63 -3.41
N GLU A 115 7.80 1.76 -3.83
CA GLU A 115 8.88 2.11 -4.77
C GLU A 115 8.35 2.53 -6.15
N SER A 116 7.30 1.88 -6.63
CA SER A 116 6.62 2.26 -7.88
C SER A 116 5.77 3.54 -7.76
N GLY A 117 5.68 4.14 -6.57
CA GLY A 117 4.85 5.31 -6.30
C GLY A 117 3.35 5.03 -6.32
N LEU A 118 2.91 3.78 -6.33
CA LEU A 118 1.48 3.43 -6.27
C LEU A 118 0.86 3.88 -4.95
N ILE A 119 1.50 3.58 -3.81
CA ILE A 119 0.98 4.01 -2.50
C ILE A 119 0.94 5.54 -2.41
N LEU A 120 1.97 6.24 -2.91
CA LEU A 120 1.98 7.70 -2.95
C LEU A 120 0.77 8.25 -3.74
N ARG A 121 0.52 7.73 -4.94
CA ARG A 121 -0.65 8.15 -5.76
C ARG A 121 -1.99 7.85 -5.08
N ILE A 122 -2.09 6.75 -4.32
CA ILE A 122 -3.30 6.44 -3.53
C ILE A 122 -3.53 7.51 -2.46
N VAL A 123 -2.52 7.85 -1.65
CA VAL A 123 -2.68 8.85 -0.58
C VAL A 123 -2.88 10.27 -1.14
N GLU A 124 -2.26 10.59 -2.27
CA GLU A 124 -2.52 11.85 -2.99
C GLU A 124 -3.97 11.94 -3.46
N ARG A 125 -4.51 10.85 -4.03
CA ARG A 125 -5.91 10.82 -4.44
C ARG A 125 -6.85 10.91 -3.24
N ALA A 126 -6.52 10.24 -2.14
CA ALA A 126 -7.28 10.34 -0.90
C ALA A 126 -7.33 11.79 -0.38
N ALA A 127 -6.21 12.52 -0.42
CA ALA A 127 -6.15 13.94 -0.05
C ALA A 127 -7.05 14.82 -0.93
N VAL A 128 -7.04 14.59 -2.25
CA VAL A 128 -7.93 15.33 -3.18
C VAL A 128 -9.40 15.06 -2.86
N LEU A 129 -9.77 13.81 -2.56
CA LEU A 129 -11.14 13.44 -2.21
C LEU A 129 -11.55 14.01 -0.84
N ALA A 130 -10.64 14.05 0.14
CA ALA A 130 -10.91 14.62 1.47
C ALA A 130 -11.18 16.12 1.40
N ALA A 131 -10.44 16.87 0.57
CA ALA A 131 -10.62 18.30 0.39
C ALA A 131 -11.91 18.68 -0.37
N ALA A 132 -12.53 17.72 -1.06
CA ALA A 132 -13.76 17.91 -1.83
C ALA A 132 -15.03 17.44 -1.10
N ALA A 133 -14.87 16.85 0.09
CA ALA A 133 -15.95 16.33 0.93
C ALA A 133 -16.40 17.35 1.98
#